data_AF-A0A246SJ55-F1
#
_entry.id   AF-A0A246SJ55-F1
#
_cell.length_a   1.000
_cell.length_b   1.000
_cell.length_c   1.000
_cell.angle_alpha   90.00
_cell.angle_beta   90.00
_cell.angle_gamma   90.00
#
_symmetry.space_group_name_H-M   'P 1'
#
loop_
_entity.id
_entity.type
_entity.pdbx_description
1 polymer ?
#
loop_
_entity_poly.entity_id
_entity_poly.type
_entity_poly.pdbx_seq_one_letter_code
_entity_poly.pdbx_strand_id
1 'polypeptide(L)'
;MFRVVEENIANLILTEIYGVAKLFHDLEDDRYLTIVKMYISEKKAVEGAFDVSDIARYYEKIPEDIWQLIDDASQSQKPKMGRDDIFAALVDRAFDREVTQRLAALPMEEYLRVFKENEGERLSNIIHAIRQYLTVANPSEDLSEIMDRAGNALREVAKESKVNELRAMRYGLIQRLLDIERQQRLISTRGE
;
A
#
# COMPACT_ATOMS: atom_id res chain seq x y z
N MET A 1 -9.74 29.55 -2.44
CA MET A 1 -9.40 28.14 -2.11
C MET A 1 -8.28 28.06 -1.08
N PHE A 2 -7.07 28.59 -1.36
CA PHE A 2 -5.95 28.60 -0.41
C PHE A 2 -6.31 29.16 1.00
N ARG A 3 -6.91 30.35 1.07
CA ARG A 3 -7.37 30.96 2.35
C ARG A 3 -8.37 30.09 3.12
N VAL A 4 -9.26 29.39 2.41
CA VAL A 4 -10.25 28.50 3.04
C VAL A 4 -9.54 27.32 3.71
N VAL A 5 -8.48 26.79 3.08
CA VAL A 5 -7.64 25.75 3.69
C VAL A 5 -6.96 26.28 4.95
N GLU A 6 -6.33 27.47 4.88
CA GLU A 6 -5.67 28.08 6.06
C GLU A 6 -6.63 28.23 7.25
N GLU A 7 -7.84 28.72 7.01
CA GLU A 7 -8.83 28.97 8.07
C GLU A 7 -9.44 27.69 8.65
N ASN A 8 -9.43 26.57 7.91
CA ASN A 8 -10.13 25.34 8.28
C ASN A 8 -9.22 24.14 8.50
N ILE A 9 -7.88 24.31 8.46
CA ILE A 9 -6.93 23.21 8.41
C ILE A 9 -7.04 22.22 9.59
N ALA A 10 -7.42 22.73 10.76
CA ALA A 10 -7.66 21.91 11.95
C ALA A 10 -8.80 20.90 11.77
N ASN A 11 -9.75 21.15 10.87
CA ASN A 11 -10.93 20.32 10.64
C ASN A 11 -10.80 19.39 9.42
N LEU A 12 -9.75 19.56 8.61
CA LEU A 12 -9.56 18.78 7.40
C LEU A 12 -8.82 17.46 7.68
N ILE A 13 -9.03 16.48 6.80
CA ILE A 13 -8.31 15.21 6.79
C ILE A 13 -7.31 15.14 5.62
N LEU A 14 -6.37 14.18 5.68
CA LEU A 14 -5.28 14.07 4.71
C LEU A 14 -5.78 13.97 3.26
N THR A 15 -6.84 13.19 3.00
CA THR A 15 -7.42 13.04 1.65
C THR A 15 -7.93 14.35 1.07
N GLU A 16 -8.56 15.21 1.89
CA GLU A 16 -9.07 16.51 1.47
C GLU A 16 -7.92 17.49 1.19
N ILE A 17 -6.93 17.51 2.08
CA ILE A 17 -5.72 18.33 1.92
C ILE A 17 -4.95 17.91 0.68
N TYR A 18 -4.80 16.61 0.45
CA TYR A 18 -4.15 16.07 -0.72
C TYR A 18 -4.89 16.45 -2.00
N GLY A 19 -6.22 16.37 -2.03
CA GLY A 19 -7.02 16.80 -3.17
C GLY A 19 -6.76 18.27 -3.55
N VAL A 20 -6.67 19.17 -2.56
CA VAL A 20 -6.36 20.58 -2.81
C VAL A 20 -4.89 20.80 -3.19
N ALA A 21 -3.95 20.12 -2.53
CA ALA A 21 -2.53 20.21 -2.85
C ALA A 21 -2.25 19.71 -4.29
N LYS A 22 -2.85 18.58 -4.68
CA LYS A 22 -2.77 18.05 -6.04
C LYS A 22 -3.30 19.04 -7.06
N LEU A 23 -4.44 19.69 -6.80
CA LEU A 23 -4.97 20.71 -7.69
C LEU A 23 -3.99 21.87 -7.90
N PHE A 24 -3.35 22.35 -6.84
CA PHE A 24 -2.35 23.43 -6.95
C PHE A 24 -1.08 22.97 -7.66
N HIS A 25 -0.63 21.74 -7.40
CA HIS A 25 0.48 21.12 -8.12
C HIS A 25 0.19 21.03 -9.63
N ASP A 26 -1.01 20.56 -10.02
CA ASP A 26 -1.41 20.43 -11.43
C ASP A 26 -1.58 21.79 -12.14
N LEU A 27 -1.71 22.88 -11.36
CA LEU A 27 -1.74 24.27 -11.84
C LEU A 27 -0.35 24.94 -11.80
N GLU A 28 0.71 24.18 -11.49
CA GLU A 28 2.08 24.68 -11.33
C GLU A 28 2.21 25.82 -10.29
N ASP A 29 1.38 25.76 -9.24
CA ASP A 29 1.35 26.76 -8.17
C ASP A 29 2.05 26.25 -6.92
N ASP A 30 3.25 26.77 -6.66
CA ASP A 30 4.17 26.42 -5.55
C ASP A 30 3.53 26.38 -4.15
N ARG A 31 2.35 26.96 -3.97
CA ARG A 31 1.61 26.90 -2.70
C ARG A 31 1.16 25.49 -2.33
N TYR A 32 1.18 24.52 -3.25
CA TYR A 32 0.85 23.12 -2.94
C TYR A 32 1.69 22.55 -1.79
N LEU A 33 3.00 22.82 -1.77
CA LEU A 33 3.87 22.39 -0.66
C LEU A 33 3.53 23.10 0.64
N THR A 34 3.10 24.36 0.56
CA THR A 34 2.70 25.13 1.74
C THR A 34 1.45 24.52 2.37
N ILE A 35 0.47 24.13 1.57
CA ILE A 35 -0.75 23.45 2.02
C ILE A 35 -0.42 22.17 2.81
N VAL A 36 0.46 21.32 2.26
CA VAL A 36 0.86 20.06 2.89
C VAL A 36 1.62 20.32 4.19
N LYS A 37 2.57 21.27 4.19
CA LYS A 37 3.37 21.61 5.39
C LYS A 37 2.53 22.18 6.53
N MET A 38 1.54 23.02 6.22
CA MET A 38 0.63 23.54 7.23
C MET A 38 -0.16 22.41 7.90
N TYR A 39 -0.64 21.44 7.12
CA TYR A 39 -1.38 20.30 7.66
C TYR A 39 -0.50 19.42 8.55
N ILE A 40 0.73 19.13 8.12
CA ILE A 40 1.71 18.38 8.90
C ILE A 40 1.99 19.06 10.24
N SER A 41 2.17 20.39 10.23
CA SER A 41 2.41 21.16 11.45
C SER A 41 1.23 21.07 12.42
N GLU A 42 0.01 21.20 11.91
CA GLU A 42 -1.22 21.14 12.71
C GLU A 42 -1.48 19.75 13.29
N LYS A 43 -1.25 18.70 12.49
CA LYS A 43 -1.61 17.32 12.84
C LYS A 43 -0.47 16.50 13.43
N LYS A 44 0.68 17.12 13.73
CA LYS A 44 1.89 16.44 14.21
C LYS A 44 1.67 15.56 15.45
N ALA A 45 0.73 15.92 16.33
CA ALA A 45 0.41 15.16 17.54
C ALA A 45 -0.80 14.22 17.39
N VAL A 46 -1.47 14.23 16.23
CA VAL A 46 -2.67 13.43 15.98
C VAL A 46 -2.23 12.09 15.39
N GLU A 47 -2.47 11.01 16.12
CA GLU A 47 -2.19 9.65 15.68
C GLU A 47 -3.03 9.31 14.44
N GLY A 48 -2.41 8.65 13.45
CA GLY A 48 -3.08 8.26 12.21
C GLY A 48 -3.40 9.40 11.24
N ALA A 49 -3.08 10.65 11.56
CA ALA A 49 -3.38 11.80 10.70
C ALA A 49 -2.63 11.81 9.36
N PHE A 50 -1.58 11.00 9.25
CA PHE A 50 -0.78 10.79 8.04
C PHE A 50 -1.00 9.40 7.42
N ASP A 51 -2.18 8.80 7.67
CA ASP A 51 -2.58 7.57 6.97
C ASP A 51 -2.95 7.87 5.52
N VAL A 52 -2.14 7.32 4.62
CA VAL A 52 -2.22 7.49 3.16
C VAL A 52 -3.10 6.44 2.49
N SER A 53 -3.67 5.49 3.25
CA SER A 53 -4.42 4.36 2.70
C SER A 53 -5.54 4.78 1.75
N ASP A 54 -6.30 5.81 2.11
CA ASP A 54 -7.37 6.32 1.26
C ASP A 54 -6.82 7.02 0.01
N ILE A 55 -5.74 7.78 0.14
CA ILE A 55 -5.13 8.47 -1.00
C ILE A 55 -4.57 7.44 -2.00
N ALA A 56 -3.83 6.45 -1.51
CA ALA A 56 -3.25 5.39 -2.31
C ALA A 56 -4.32 4.55 -3.02
N ARG A 57 -5.52 4.43 -2.45
CA ARG A 57 -6.64 3.71 -3.06
C ARG A 57 -7.30 4.50 -4.20
N TYR A 58 -7.51 5.80 -4.03
CA TYR A 58 -8.34 6.60 -4.94
C TYR A 58 -7.56 7.40 -5.98
N TYR A 59 -6.25 7.62 -5.80
CA TYR A 59 -5.46 8.44 -6.71
C TYR A 59 -4.44 7.61 -7.50
N GLU A 60 -4.32 7.92 -8.78
CA GLU A 60 -3.53 7.15 -9.75
C GLU A 60 -2.02 7.24 -9.53
N LYS A 61 -1.54 8.41 -9.09
CA LYS A 61 -0.15 8.66 -8.69
C LYS A 61 -0.07 9.90 -7.79
N ILE A 62 0.63 9.77 -6.67
CA ILE A 62 0.95 10.88 -5.77
C ILE A 62 2.23 11.56 -6.29
N PRO A 63 2.25 12.90 -6.49
CA PRO A 63 3.49 13.61 -6.76
C PRO A 63 4.56 13.32 -5.70
N GLU A 64 5.79 13.02 -6.14
CA GLU A 64 6.86 12.49 -5.26
C GLU A 64 7.19 13.45 -4.11
N ASP A 65 7.16 14.75 -4.36
CA ASP A 65 7.44 15.80 -3.39
C ASP A 65 6.35 15.93 -2.30
N ILE A 66 5.08 15.80 -2.67
CA ILE A 66 3.96 15.72 -1.73
C ILE A 66 4.05 14.44 -0.91
N TRP A 67 4.34 13.31 -1.57
CA TRP A 67 4.50 12.01 -0.93
C TRP A 67 5.60 12.04 0.11
N GLN A 68 6.78 12.57 -0.24
CA GLN A 68 7.93 12.62 0.67
C GLN A 68 7.63 13.41 1.95
N LEU A 69 6.93 14.55 1.85
CA LEU A 69 6.55 15.34 3.02
C LEU A 69 5.62 14.56 3.96
N ILE A 70 4.64 13.86 3.41
CA ILE A 70 3.68 13.07 4.18
C ILE A 70 4.38 11.86 4.81
N ASP A 71 5.24 11.17 4.06
CA ASP A 71 6.02 10.02 4.53
C ASP A 71 6.95 10.43 5.68
N ASP A 72 7.74 11.51 5.53
CA ASP A 72 8.62 12.02 6.59
C ASP A 72 7.87 12.34 7.89
N ALA A 73 6.69 12.95 7.76
CA ALA A 73 5.81 13.24 8.90
C ALA A 73 5.26 11.96 9.54
N SER A 74 4.88 10.98 8.73
CA SER A 74 4.39 9.67 9.16
C SER A 74 5.47 8.89 9.91
N GLN A 75 6.69 8.84 9.38
CA GLN A 75 7.84 8.17 10.02
C GLN A 75 8.23 8.83 11.35
N SER A 76 8.10 10.16 11.43
CA SER A 76 8.38 10.91 12.66
C SER A 76 7.43 10.56 13.82
N GLN A 77 6.25 9.98 13.54
CA GLN A 77 5.30 9.51 14.55
C GLN A 77 5.46 8.03 14.90
N LYS A 78 6.25 7.26 14.15
CA LYS A 78 6.26 5.80 14.24
C LYS A 78 7.38 5.27 15.16
N PRO A 79 7.08 4.29 16.03
CA PRO A 79 8.12 3.52 16.72
C PRO A 79 8.92 2.68 15.70
N LYS A 80 10.26 2.66 15.87
CA LYS A 80 11.19 1.86 15.03
C LYS A 80 10.88 0.38 15.13
N MET A 81 10.78 -0.28 13.97
CA MET A 81 10.32 -1.66 13.85
C MET A 81 11.46 -2.67 13.68
N GLY A 82 11.37 -3.81 14.37
CA GLY A 82 12.28 -4.95 14.21
C GLY A 82 12.05 -5.72 12.90
N ARG A 83 12.95 -6.65 12.55
CA ARG A 83 12.87 -7.44 11.29
C ARG A 83 11.67 -8.38 11.24
N ASP A 84 11.28 -8.94 12.38
CA ASP A 84 10.21 -9.96 12.46
C ASP A 84 8.80 -9.35 12.51
N ASP A 85 8.70 -8.04 12.73
CA ASP A 85 7.43 -7.33 12.91
C ASP A 85 6.85 -6.76 11.61
N ILE A 86 7.56 -6.87 10.47
CA ILE A 86 7.15 -6.19 9.22
C ILE A 86 5.82 -6.72 8.65
N PHE A 87 5.54 -8.04 8.79
CA PHE A 87 4.26 -8.61 8.40
C PHE A 87 3.15 -8.29 9.40
N ALA A 88 3.49 -8.10 10.67
CA ALA A 88 2.54 -7.62 11.67
C ALA A 88 2.20 -6.14 11.44
N ALA A 89 3.21 -5.34 11.05
CA ALA A 89 3.06 -3.94 10.66
C ALA A 89 2.03 -3.75 9.56
N LEU A 90 2.02 -4.69 8.61
CA LEU A 90 1.12 -4.66 7.46
C LEU A 90 -0.35 -4.54 7.88
N VAL A 91 -0.74 -5.13 9.02
CA VAL A 91 -2.12 -5.12 9.52
C VAL A 91 -2.60 -3.68 9.75
N ASP A 92 -1.74 -2.84 10.32
CA ASP A 92 -2.07 -1.45 10.67
C ASP A 92 -1.47 -0.41 9.69
N ARG A 93 -0.49 -0.82 8.88
CA ARG A 93 0.36 0.07 8.06
C ARG A 93 0.56 -0.46 6.65
N ALA A 94 -0.48 -1.02 6.04
CA ALA A 94 -0.42 -1.62 4.71
C ALA A 94 0.20 -0.66 3.66
N PHE A 95 -0.18 0.62 3.65
CA PHE A 95 0.31 1.57 2.63
C PHE A 95 1.53 2.39 3.06
N ASP A 96 2.21 2.02 4.15
CA ASP A 96 3.43 2.69 4.59
C ASP A 96 4.62 2.38 3.67
N ARG A 97 5.40 3.39 3.30
CA ARG A 97 6.53 3.26 2.37
C ARG A 97 7.63 2.36 2.90
N GLU A 98 8.05 2.56 4.15
CA GLU A 98 9.11 1.73 4.75
C GLU A 98 8.68 0.26 4.80
N VAL A 99 7.44 -0.01 5.21
CA VAL A 99 6.86 -1.35 5.28
C VAL A 99 6.80 -1.99 3.90
N THR A 100 6.22 -1.30 2.92
CA THR A 100 6.05 -1.79 1.55
C THR A 100 7.39 -2.02 0.85
N GLN A 101 8.33 -1.08 0.93
CA GLN A 101 9.66 -1.26 0.34
C GLN A 101 10.42 -2.44 0.96
N ARG A 102 10.36 -2.59 2.28
CA ARG A 102 11.00 -3.72 2.97
C ARG A 102 10.39 -5.05 2.58
N LEU A 103 9.06 -5.13 2.50
CA LEU A 103 8.35 -6.33 2.09
C LEU A 103 8.60 -6.67 0.62
N ALA A 104 8.58 -5.66 -0.26
CA ALA A 104 8.93 -5.82 -1.68
C ALA A 104 10.39 -6.25 -1.89
N ALA A 105 11.26 -6.07 -0.90
CA ALA A 105 12.63 -6.58 -0.91
C ALA A 105 12.77 -8.01 -0.33
N LEU A 106 11.77 -8.55 0.38
CA LEU A 106 11.84 -9.89 0.98
C LEU A 106 11.63 -11.00 -0.06
N PRO A 107 12.48 -12.03 -0.12
CA PRO A 107 12.32 -13.11 -1.08
C PRO A 107 11.03 -13.91 -0.82
N MET A 108 10.53 -14.62 -1.83
CA MET A 108 9.26 -15.35 -1.77
C MET A 108 9.21 -16.38 -0.63
N GLU A 109 10.34 -16.97 -0.29
CA GLU A 109 10.51 -17.93 0.79
C GLU A 109 10.08 -17.37 2.16
N GLU A 110 10.27 -16.06 2.38
CA GLU A 110 9.84 -15.39 3.61
C GLU A 110 8.32 -15.32 3.70
N TYR A 111 7.64 -15.03 2.59
CA TYR A 111 6.18 -15.06 2.51
C TYR A 111 5.64 -16.47 2.75
N LEU A 112 6.28 -17.47 2.15
CA LEU A 112 5.91 -18.87 2.34
C LEU A 112 6.10 -19.30 3.80
N ARG A 113 7.22 -18.93 4.42
CA ARG A 113 7.49 -19.18 5.84
C ARG A 113 6.39 -18.57 6.70
N VAL A 114 6.09 -17.28 6.51
CA VAL A 114 5.07 -16.56 7.27
C VAL A 114 3.69 -17.19 7.11
N PHE A 115 3.30 -17.60 5.90
CA PHE A 115 2.00 -18.24 5.67
C PHE A 115 1.87 -19.63 6.29
N LYS A 116 2.99 -20.34 6.50
CA LYS A 116 3.00 -21.65 7.17
C LYS A 116 3.14 -21.56 8.69
N GLU A 117 3.86 -20.57 9.20
CA GLU A 117 4.11 -20.39 10.64
C GLU A 117 2.96 -19.69 11.36
N ASN A 118 2.06 -19.03 10.64
CA ASN A 118 0.92 -18.34 11.21
C ASN A 118 -0.38 -19.08 10.86
N GLU A 119 -1.31 -19.14 11.81
CA GLU A 119 -2.63 -19.75 11.62
C GLU A 119 -3.74 -18.82 12.12
N GLY A 120 -4.99 -19.17 11.81
CA GLY A 120 -6.17 -18.50 12.34
C GLY A 120 -6.24 -17.02 12.00
N GLU A 121 -6.55 -16.21 13.01
CA GLU A 121 -6.77 -14.76 12.87
C GLU A 121 -5.51 -14.03 12.38
N ARG A 122 -4.33 -14.40 12.89
CA ARG A 122 -3.07 -13.73 12.53
C ARG A 122 -2.74 -13.91 11.04
N LEU A 123 -2.87 -15.13 10.52
CA LEU A 123 -2.70 -15.39 9.09
C LEU A 123 -3.75 -14.65 8.27
N SER A 124 -5.00 -14.67 8.71
CA SER A 124 -6.10 -13.98 8.02
C SER A 124 -5.83 -12.48 7.91
N ASN A 125 -5.36 -11.83 8.98
CA ASN A 125 -5.09 -10.39 9.01
C ASN A 125 -3.95 -10.00 8.06
N ILE A 126 -2.85 -10.77 8.07
CA ILE A 126 -1.73 -10.55 7.14
C ILE A 126 -2.21 -10.66 5.70
N ILE A 127 -2.91 -11.75 5.36
CA ILE A 127 -3.40 -11.94 3.99
C ILE A 127 -4.42 -10.87 3.61
N HIS A 128 -5.31 -10.47 4.52
CA HIS A 128 -6.27 -9.39 4.26
C HIS A 128 -5.57 -8.07 3.96
N ALA A 129 -4.52 -7.73 4.70
CA ALA A 129 -3.77 -6.52 4.46
C ALA A 129 -3.06 -6.54 3.08
N ILE A 130 -2.48 -7.67 2.65
CA ILE A 130 -1.92 -7.79 1.28
C ILE A 130 -3.03 -7.67 0.23
N ARG A 131 -4.20 -8.27 0.48
CA ARG A 131 -5.34 -8.24 -0.46
C ARG A 131 -5.88 -6.84 -0.71
N GLN A 132 -5.66 -5.89 0.19
CA GLN A 132 -6.10 -4.51 -0.03
C GLN A 132 -5.47 -3.91 -1.30
N TYR A 133 -4.27 -4.36 -1.68
CA TYR A 133 -3.59 -3.89 -2.89
C TYR A 133 -4.29 -4.33 -4.18
N LEU A 134 -5.11 -5.39 -4.16
CA LEU A 134 -5.93 -5.79 -5.30
C LEU A 134 -6.98 -4.73 -5.68
N THR A 135 -7.32 -3.84 -4.75
CA THR A 135 -8.30 -2.76 -4.96
C THR A 135 -7.66 -1.46 -5.44
N VAL A 136 -6.33 -1.40 -5.50
CA VAL A 136 -5.59 -0.21 -5.95
C VAL A 136 -5.65 -0.18 -7.48
N ALA A 137 -6.15 0.91 -8.05
CA ALA A 137 -6.34 1.03 -9.49
C ALA A 137 -5.01 0.99 -10.27
N ASN A 138 -3.96 1.60 -9.73
CA ASN A 138 -2.63 1.64 -10.31
C ASN A 138 -1.56 1.35 -9.23
N PRO A 139 -1.33 0.07 -8.89
CA PRO A 139 -0.39 -0.28 -7.83
C PRO A 139 1.04 0.11 -8.21
N SER A 140 1.82 0.60 -7.24
CA SER A 140 3.25 0.82 -7.45
C SER A 140 3.98 -0.49 -7.75
N GLU A 141 5.24 -0.40 -8.20
CA GLU A 141 6.09 -1.57 -8.42
C GLU A 141 6.26 -2.38 -7.13
N ASP A 142 6.52 -1.73 -6.00
CA ASP A 142 6.62 -2.37 -4.69
C ASP A 142 5.34 -3.15 -4.33
N LEU A 143 4.16 -2.54 -4.51
CA LEU A 143 2.88 -3.22 -4.23
C LEU A 143 2.65 -4.41 -5.16
N SER A 144 3.02 -4.25 -6.44
CA SER A 144 2.93 -5.33 -7.43
C SER A 144 3.83 -6.50 -7.06
N GLU A 145 5.07 -6.23 -6.65
CA GLU A 145 6.04 -7.24 -6.24
C GLU A 145 5.58 -7.99 -4.98
N ILE A 146 5.04 -7.27 -3.98
CA ILE A 146 4.45 -7.89 -2.78
C ILE A 146 3.30 -8.83 -3.18
N MET A 147 2.38 -8.37 -4.04
CA MET A 147 1.26 -9.19 -4.50
C MET A 147 1.73 -10.42 -5.28
N ASP A 148 2.76 -10.28 -6.11
CA ASP A 148 3.32 -11.36 -6.91
C ASP A 148 4.00 -12.42 -6.04
N ARG A 149 4.84 -11.99 -5.09
CA ARG A 149 5.51 -12.89 -4.14
C ARG A 149 4.51 -13.59 -3.23
N ALA A 150 3.53 -12.86 -2.71
CA ALA A 150 2.46 -13.44 -1.89
C ALA A 150 1.61 -14.43 -2.69
N GLY A 151 1.25 -14.10 -3.94
CA GLY A 151 0.51 -14.99 -4.82
C GLY A 151 1.29 -16.29 -5.13
N ASN A 152 2.59 -16.19 -5.39
CA ASN A 152 3.44 -17.36 -5.64
C ASN A 152 3.62 -18.21 -4.37
N ALA A 153 3.82 -17.59 -3.20
CA ALA A 153 3.86 -18.33 -1.93
C ALA A 153 2.53 -19.07 -1.66
N LEU A 154 1.39 -18.43 -1.92
CA LEU A 154 0.08 -19.07 -1.81
C LEU A 154 -0.12 -20.22 -2.81
N ARG A 155 0.46 -20.15 -4.01
CA ARG A 155 0.46 -21.28 -4.96
C ARG A 155 1.22 -22.48 -4.41
N GLU A 156 2.33 -22.27 -3.71
CA GLU A 156 3.06 -23.37 -3.07
C GLU A 156 2.23 -23.99 -1.93
N VAL A 157 1.59 -23.18 -1.09
CA VAL A 157 0.67 -23.68 -0.04
C VAL A 157 -0.51 -24.45 -0.64
N ALA A 158 -1.05 -23.97 -1.76
CA ALA A 158 -2.18 -24.60 -2.45
C ALA A 158 -1.88 -26.02 -2.93
N LYS A 159 -0.63 -26.32 -3.31
CA LYS A 159 -0.21 -27.65 -3.78
C LYS A 159 -0.23 -28.73 -2.69
N GLU A 160 -0.22 -28.33 -1.42
CA GLU A 160 -0.10 -29.28 -0.31
C GLU A 160 -1.39 -30.08 -0.06
N SER A 161 -2.57 -29.49 -0.28
CA SER A 161 -3.84 -30.18 -0.13
C SER A 161 -4.98 -29.46 -0.84
N LYS A 162 -6.06 -30.20 -1.16
CA LYS A 162 -7.26 -29.61 -1.78
C LYS A 162 -7.92 -28.54 -0.91
N VAL A 163 -7.84 -28.67 0.41
CA VAL A 163 -8.36 -27.68 1.35
C VAL A 163 -7.53 -26.39 1.29
N ASN A 164 -6.20 -26.51 1.25
CA ASN A 164 -5.31 -25.37 1.12
C ASN A 164 -5.49 -24.67 -0.22
N GLU A 165 -5.68 -25.43 -1.31
CA GLU A 165 -6.00 -24.88 -2.63
C GLU A 165 -7.25 -23.99 -2.58
N LEU A 166 -8.36 -24.48 -2.03
CA LEU A 166 -9.61 -23.71 -1.93
C LEU A 166 -9.43 -22.44 -1.08
N ARG A 167 -8.68 -22.53 0.03
CA ARG A 167 -8.40 -21.38 0.90
C ARG A 167 -7.54 -20.34 0.19
N ALA A 168 -6.45 -20.77 -0.44
CA ALA A 168 -5.51 -19.89 -1.13
C ALA A 168 -6.18 -19.18 -2.31
N MET A 169 -7.03 -19.90 -3.06
CA MET A 169 -7.80 -19.35 -4.18
C MET A 169 -8.84 -18.31 -3.73
N ARG A 170 -9.38 -18.39 -2.51
CA ARG A 170 -10.34 -17.40 -2.00
C ARG A 170 -9.73 -16.00 -1.88
N TYR A 171 -8.41 -15.90 -1.73
CA TYR A 171 -7.73 -14.64 -1.50
C TYR A 171 -7.55 -13.79 -2.76
N GLY A 172 -7.70 -14.34 -3.97
CA GLY A 172 -7.65 -13.56 -5.21
C GLY A 172 -6.24 -13.27 -5.74
N LEU A 173 -5.20 -13.46 -4.92
CA LEU A 173 -3.80 -13.20 -5.31
C LEU A 173 -3.31 -14.21 -6.37
N ILE A 174 -3.70 -15.49 -6.26
CA ILE A 174 -3.38 -16.51 -7.27
C ILE A 174 -4.09 -16.19 -8.60
N GLN A 175 -5.34 -15.75 -8.55
CA GLN A 175 -6.13 -15.40 -9.74
C GLN A 175 -5.50 -14.23 -10.49
N ARG A 176 -5.08 -13.17 -9.77
CA ARG A 176 -4.36 -12.04 -10.38
C ARG A 176 -3.14 -12.50 -11.18
N LEU A 177 -2.33 -13.40 -10.63
CA LEU A 177 -1.16 -13.96 -11.34
C LEU A 177 -1.56 -14.75 -12.59
N LEU A 178 -2.61 -15.58 -12.50
CA LEU A 178 -3.11 -16.34 -13.65
C LEU A 178 -3.63 -15.42 -14.77
N ASP A 179 -4.24 -14.30 -14.42
CA ASP A 179 -4.72 -13.31 -15.39
C ASP A 179 -3.55 -12.59 -16.09
N ILE A 180 -2.50 -12.24 -15.34
CA ILE A 180 -1.25 -11.66 -15.90
C ILE A 180 -0.60 -12.65 -16.89
N GLU A 181 -0.42 -13.90 -16.48
CA GLU A 181 0.16 -14.95 -17.34
C GLU A 181 -0.68 -15.16 -18.62
N ARG A 182 -2.01 -15.11 -18.51
CA ARG A 182 -2.91 -15.23 -19.66
C ARG A 182 -2.73 -14.06 -20.63
N GLN A 183 -2.63 -12.84 -20.12
CA GLN A 183 -2.43 -11.65 -20.95
C GLN A 183 -1.08 -11.69 -21.68
N GLN A 184 -0.01 -12.09 -21.00
CA GLN A 184 1.32 -12.24 -21.60
C GLN A 184 1.31 -13.25 -22.76
N ARG A 185 0.67 -14.41 -22.59
CA ARG A 185 0.53 -15.41 -23.67
C ARG A 185 -0.19 -14.86 -24.90
N LEU A 186 -1.27 -14.10 -24.70
CA LEU A 186 -2.04 -13.51 -25.80
C LEU A 186 -1.23 -12.48 -26.60
N ILE A 187 -0.37 -11.72 -25.92
CA ILE A 187 0.53 -10.74 -26.57
C ILE A 187 1.59 -11.48 -27.39
N SER A 188 2.21 -12.53 -26.85
CA SER A 188 3.21 -13.32 -27.58
C SER A 188 2.64 -13.98 -28.84
N THR A 189 1.39 -14.45 -28.82
CA THR A 189 0.74 -15.06 -29.99
C THR A 189 0.28 -14.09 -31.09
N ARG A 190 0.28 -12.76 -30.82
CA ARG A 190 -0.10 -11.73 -31.81
C ARG A 190 1.10 -11.06 -32.49
N GLY A 191 2.31 -11.32 -31.99
CA GLY A 191 3.56 -10.80 -32.54
C GLY A 191 4.29 -11.76 -33.49
N GLU A 192 3.72 -12.94 -33.74
CA GLU A 192 4.16 -13.94 -34.73
C GLU A 192 3.23 -13.92 -35.96
#